data_AF-A0A081KCX8-F1
#
_entry.id   AF-A0A081KCX8-F1
#
_cell.length_a   1.000
_cell.length_b   1.000
_cell.length_c   1.000
_cell.angle_alpha   90.00
_cell.angle_beta   90.00
_cell.angle_gamma   90.00
#
_symmetry.space_group_name_H-M   'P 1'
#
loop_
_entity.id
_entity.type
_entity.pdbx_description
1 polymer ?
#
loop_
_entity_poly.entity_id
_entity_poly.type
_entity_poly.pdbx_seq_one_letter_code
_entity_poly.pdbx_strand_id
1 'polypeptide(L)'
;MIQQFALGTCNKETGEIGVKMNTYSEVIKHIQALWNYGLRSFKLKYNSNYLDPIWTILLEDIVFKYPESAYKENLHYKRYYKKATSFSGKNYQLYIGNLLSACARKGLKFKRVLSELQGSVIWDDIALHYEKNNTTEN
;
A
#
# COMPACT_ATOMS: atom_id res chain seq x y z
N MET A 1 -13.44 -8.61 0.28
CA MET A 1 -14.39 -7.75 -0.44
C MET A 1 -13.88 -7.37 -1.84
N ILE A 2 -12.71 -6.74 -1.99
CA ILE A 2 -12.14 -6.37 -3.31
C ILE A 2 -11.84 -7.59 -4.21
N GLN A 3 -11.33 -8.69 -3.65
CA GLN A 3 -11.07 -9.94 -4.38
C GLN A 3 -12.33 -10.58 -4.99
N GLN A 4 -13.49 -10.43 -4.33
CA GLN A 4 -14.76 -10.98 -4.84
C GLN A 4 -15.31 -10.18 -6.02
N PHE A 5 -15.07 -8.86 -6.07
CA PHE A 5 -15.39 -8.03 -7.23
C PHE A 5 -14.48 -8.29 -8.42
N ALA A 6 -13.18 -8.48 -8.17
CA ALA A 6 -12.22 -8.83 -9.22
C ALA A 6 -12.54 -10.19 -9.87
N LEU A 7 -12.93 -11.20 -9.07
CA LEU A 7 -13.29 -12.54 -9.53
C LEU A 7 -14.70 -12.62 -10.15
N GLY A 8 -15.62 -11.73 -9.76
CA GLY A 8 -16.99 -11.68 -10.27
C GLY A 8 -17.18 -10.81 -11.52
N THR A 9 -16.16 -10.03 -11.93
CA THR A 9 -16.25 -9.21 -13.13
C THR A 9 -15.93 -10.06 -14.35
N CYS A 10 -16.96 -10.42 -15.12
CA CYS A 10 -16.81 -11.13 -16.39
C CYS A 10 -17.12 -10.20 -17.57
N ASN A 11 -16.32 -10.30 -18.63
CA ASN A 11 -16.68 -9.69 -19.90
C ASN A 11 -17.79 -10.53 -20.55
N LYS A 12 -18.99 -9.96 -20.72
CA LYS A 12 -20.16 -10.65 -21.25
C LYS A 12 -20.03 -11.05 -22.73
N GLU A 13 -19.12 -10.43 -23.47
CA GLU A 13 -18.91 -10.69 -24.90
C GLU A 13 -17.77 -11.69 -25.15
N THR A 14 -16.71 -11.64 -24.35
CA THR A 14 -15.51 -12.49 -24.53
C THR A 14 -15.41 -13.66 -23.55
N GLY A 15 -16.22 -13.68 -22.49
CA GLY A 15 -16.18 -14.70 -21.44
C GLY A 15 -14.94 -14.63 -20.54
N GLU A 16 -14.03 -13.67 -20.75
CA GLU A 16 -12.85 -13.49 -19.90
C GLU A 16 -13.29 -13.09 -18.47
N ILE A 17 -12.78 -13.85 -17.49
CA ILE A 17 -12.98 -13.59 -16.06
C ILE A 17 -11.84 -12.69 -15.58
N GLY A 18 -12.20 -11.55 -14.99
CA GLY A 18 -11.27 -10.52 -14.57
C GLY A 18 -11.18 -9.36 -15.55
N VAL A 19 -10.79 -8.19 -15.03
CA VAL A 19 -10.60 -6.97 -15.83
C VAL A 19 -9.11 -6.80 -16.10
N LYS A 20 -8.73 -6.67 -17.37
CA LYS A 20 -7.38 -6.26 -17.75
C LYS A 20 -7.13 -4.84 -17.23
N MET A 21 -6.17 -4.68 -16.33
CA MET A 21 -5.78 -3.41 -15.69
C MET A 21 -4.30 -3.11 -15.96
N ASN A 22 -3.87 -3.31 -17.20
CA ASN A 22 -2.46 -3.19 -17.58
C ASN A 22 -2.08 -1.73 -17.90
N THR A 23 -3.08 -0.88 -18.13
CA THR A 23 -2.90 0.55 -18.42
C THR A 23 -3.77 1.42 -17.51
N TYR A 24 -3.34 2.68 -17.30
CA TYR A 24 -4.12 3.65 -16.53
C TYR A 24 -5.50 3.91 -17.12
N SER A 25 -5.62 3.90 -18.46
CA SER A 25 -6.91 4.07 -19.15
C SER A 25 -7.89 2.93 -18.79
N GLU A 26 -7.40 1.69 -18.75
CA GLU A 26 -8.19 0.53 -18.36
C GLU A 26 -8.61 0.59 -16.88
N VAL A 27 -7.70 1.00 -16.00
CA VAL A 27 -8.00 1.17 -14.57
C VAL A 27 -9.09 2.21 -14.34
N ILE A 28 -9.03 3.35 -15.03
CA ILE A 28 -10.02 4.43 -14.88
C ILE A 28 -11.40 3.99 -15.37
N LYS A 29 -11.47 3.25 -16.49
CA LYS A 29 -12.72 2.64 -16.96
C LYS A 29 -13.31 1.71 -15.90
N HIS A 30 -12.48 0.92 -15.23
CA HIS A 30 -12.94 0.03 -14.17
C HIS A 30 -13.42 0.79 -12.92
N ILE A 31 -12.72 1.85 -12.51
CA ILE A 31 -13.14 2.71 -11.39
C ILE A 31 -14.49 3.35 -11.68
N GLN A 32 -14.71 3.88 -12.89
CA GLN A 32 -16.02 4.42 -13.30
C GLN A 32 -17.11 3.34 -13.23
N ALA A 33 -16.83 2.12 -13.68
CA ALA A 33 -17.79 1.02 -13.61
C ALA A 33 -18.14 0.64 -12.16
N LEU A 34 -17.15 0.59 -11.27
CA LEU A 34 -17.35 0.34 -9.83
C LEU A 34 -18.15 1.46 -9.15
N TRP A 35 -17.86 2.72 -9.50
CA TRP A 35 -18.61 3.88 -9.03
C TRP A 35 -20.09 3.78 -9.41
N ASN A 36 -20.37 3.53 -10.69
CA ASN A 36 -21.72 3.37 -11.19
C ASN A 36 -22.43 2.16 -10.54
N TYR A 37 -21.71 1.05 -10.37
CA TYR A 37 -22.24 -0.13 -9.69
C TYR A 37 -22.62 0.18 -8.24
N GLY A 38 -21.73 0.84 -7.49
CA GLY A 38 -21.98 1.23 -6.10
C GLY A 38 -23.19 2.15 -5.97
N LEU A 39 -23.25 3.22 -6.78
CA LEU A 39 -24.36 4.18 -6.74
C LEU A 39 -25.70 3.64 -7.26
N ARG A 40 -25.69 2.56 -8.05
CA ARG A 40 -26.92 1.87 -8.47
C ARG A 40 -27.40 0.83 -7.45
N SER A 41 -26.46 0.20 -6.75
CA SER A 41 -26.74 -0.84 -5.75
C SER A 41 -27.24 -0.24 -4.43
N PHE A 42 -26.61 0.85 -4.00
CA PHE A 42 -27.03 1.63 -2.84
C PHE A 42 -27.71 2.88 -3.35
N LYS A 43 -28.88 3.25 -2.84
CA LYS A 43 -29.64 4.40 -3.32
C LYS A 43 -29.97 5.30 -2.14
N LEU A 44 -29.49 6.52 -2.18
CA LEU A 44 -29.98 7.57 -1.29
C LEU A 44 -31.29 8.11 -1.87
N LYS A 45 -32.36 7.97 -1.11
CA LYS A 45 -33.71 8.40 -1.51
C LYS A 45 -34.14 9.56 -0.62
N TYR A 46 -34.64 10.62 -1.25
CA TYR A 46 -35.33 11.70 -0.54
C TYR A 46 -36.75 11.25 -0.11
N ASN A 47 -37.42 10.44 -0.94
CA ASN A 47 -38.66 9.75 -0.58
C ASN A 47 -38.81 8.44 -1.37
N SER A 48 -39.88 7.67 -1.13
CA SER A 48 -40.09 6.35 -1.76
C SER A 48 -39.98 6.35 -3.28
N ASN A 49 -40.34 7.47 -3.93
CA ASN A 49 -40.40 7.65 -5.38
C ASN A 49 -39.29 8.53 -5.95
N TYR A 50 -38.48 9.18 -5.11
CA TYR A 50 -37.50 10.18 -5.54
C TYR A 50 -36.11 9.91 -4.95
N LEU A 51 -35.13 9.79 -5.84
CA LEU A 51 -33.72 9.76 -5.45
C LEU A 51 -33.32 11.14 -4.97
N ASP A 52 -32.44 11.18 -3.97
CA ASP A 52 -31.90 12.45 -3.53
C ASP A 52 -31.16 13.16 -4.69
N PRO A 53 -31.36 14.48 -4.91
CA PRO A 53 -30.71 15.19 -6.00
C PRO A 53 -29.19 15.06 -6.00
N ILE A 54 -28.56 14.97 -4.82
CA ILE A 54 -27.11 14.74 -4.72
C ILE A 54 -26.77 13.37 -5.30
N TRP A 55 -27.60 12.35 -5.06
CA TRP A 55 -27.37 11.01 -5.61
C TRP A 55 -27.44 10.98 -7.15
N THR A 56 -28.34 11.77 -7.74
CA THR A 56 -28.45 11.93 -9.19
C THR A 56 -27.20 12.61 -9.75
N ILE A 57 -26.75 13.71 -9.13
CA ILE A 57 -25.53 14.41 -9.55
C ILE A 57 -24.30 13.49 -9.48
N LEU A 58 -24.15 12.75 -8.39
CA LEU A 58 -23.03 11.81 -8.22
C LEU A 58 -23.04 10.69 -9.27
N LEU A 59 -24.21 10.28 -9.74
CA LEU A 59 -24.37 9.19 -10.72
C LEU A 59 -24.19 9.66 -12.16
N GLU A 60 -24.62 10.88 -12.49
CA GLU A 60 -24.67 11.38 -13.87
C GLU A 60 -23.50 12.29 -14.24
N ASP A 61 -23.01 13.11 -13.30
CA ASP A 61 -22.07 14.19 -13.61
C ASP A 61 -20.60 13.82 -13.33
N ILE A 62 -20.35 12.81 -12.47
CA ILE A 62 -18.99 12.39 -12.13
C ILE A 62 -18.42 11.48 -13.22
N VAL A 63 -17.42 12.00 -13.93
CA VAL A 63 -16.61 11.27 -14.91
C VAL A 63 -15.16 11.21 -14.44
N PHE A 64 -14.66 10.00 -14.20
CA PHE A 64 -13.24 9.76 -13.96
C PHE A 64 -12.48 9.90 -15.27
N LYS A 65 -11.61 10.92 -15.35
CA LYS A 65 -10.70 11.14 -16.48
C LYS A 65 -9.26 10.98 -16.01
N TYR A 66 -8.39 10.47 -16.87
CA TYR A 66 -6.96 10.68 -16.63
C TYR A 66 -6.65 12.15 -16.92
N PRO A 67 -5.75 12.79 -16.16
CA PRO A 67 -5.36 14.17 -16.46
C PRO A 67 -4.64 14.20 -17.81
N GLU A 68 -5.33 14.63 -18.86
CA GLU A 68 -4.74 14.69 -20.19
C GLU A 68 -3.97 16.01 -20.41
N SER A 69 -4.29 17.03 -19.61
CA SER A 69 -3.76 18.39 -19.70
C SER A 69 -2.79 18.78 -18.57
N ALA A 70 -2.88 18.18 -17.38
CA ALA A 70 -2.00 18.54 -16.25
C ALA A 70 -0.58 17.93 -16.35
N TYR A 71 -0.37 16.95 -17.23
CA TYR A 71 0.88 16.20 -17.34
C TYR A 71 1.78 16.58 -18.53
N LYS A 72 1.31 17.46 -19.44
CA LYS A 72 2.02 17.69 -20.72
C LYS A 72 3.25 18.58 -20.62
N GLU A 73 3.30 19.53 -19.67
CA GLU A 73 4.38 20.53 -19.66
C GLU A 73 5.31 20.48 -18.42
N ASN A 74 4.95 19.80 -17.33
CA ASN A 74 5.71 19.88 -16.07
C ASN A 74 5.99 18.55 -15.35
N LEU A 75 5.83 17.38 -16.00
CA LEU A 75 6.15 16.09 -15.37
C LEU A 75 7.39 15.42 -15.98
N HIS A 76 8.51 15.48 -15.25
CA HIS A 76 9.63 14.57 -15.48
C HIS A 76 9.32 13.20 -14.89
N TYR A 77 8.93 12.24 -15.73
CA TYR A 77 8.81 10.84 -15.33
C TYR A 77 10.22 10.25 -15.11
N LYS A 78 10.70 10.30 -13.87
CA LYS A 78 11.92 9.60 -13.45
C LYS A 78 11.54 8.45 -12.53
N ARG A 79 12.02 7.24 -12.83
CA ARG A 79 11.86 6.09 -11.92
C ARG A 79 12.49 6.46 -10.57
N TYR A 80 11.67 6.57 -9.53
CA TYR A 80 12.14 6.70 -8.17
C TYR A 80 12.64 5.34 -7.71
N TYR A 81 13.92 5.08 -7.94
CA TYR A 81 14.59 3.97 -7.28
C TYR A 81 14.60 4.28 -5.78
N LYS A 82 14.18 3.31 -4.95
CA LYS A 82 14.40 3.39 -3.50
C LYS A 82 15.89 3.65 -3.28
N LYS A 83 16.25 4.89 -2.97
CA LYS A 83 17.58 5.18 -2.46
C LYS A 83 17.65 4.54 -1.07
N ALA A 84 18.80 4.01 -0.70
CA ALA A 84 19.06 3.54 0.67
C ALA A 84 19.14 4.72 1.67
N THR A 85 18.21 5.67 1.57
CA THR A 85 18.13 6.91 2.35
C THR A 85 17.23 6.76 3.57
N SER A 86 16.83 5.54 3.90
CA SER A 86 15.92 5.28 5.00
C SER A 86 16.39 4.02 5.69
N PHE A 87 17.19 4.24 6.73
CA PHE A 87 17.42 3.31 7.82
C PHE A 87 16.21 2.37 8.00
N SER A 88 16.34 1.11 7.59
CA SER A 88 15.23 0.15 7.68
C SER A 88 15.27 -0.49 9.06
N GLY A 89 14.67 0.17 10.06
CA GLY A 89 14.59 -0.36 11.43
C GLY A 89 14.10 -1.80 11.47
N LYS A 90 13.21 -2.19 10.55
CA LYS A 90 12.73 -3.57 10.39
C LYS A 90 13.83 -4.57 10.03
N ASN A 91 14.78 -4.21 9.17
CA ASN A 91 15.89 -5.11 8.81
C ASN A 91 16.84 -5.32 9.98
N TYR A 92 17.16 -4.25 10.72
CA TYR A 92 18.00 -4.32 11.91
C TYR A 92 17.33 -5.10 13.05
N GLN A 93 16.03 -4.87 13.29
CA GLN A 93 15.25 -5.66 14.25
C GLN A 93 15.25 -7.15 13.90
N LEU A 94 15.03 -7.49 12.63
CA LEU A 94 15.04 -8.88 12.16
C LEU A 94 16.43 -9.51 12.31
N TYR A 95 17.49 -8.77 11.98
CA TYR A 95 18.87 -9.21 12.19
C TYR A 95 19.14 -9.54 13.66
N ILE A 96 18.86 -8.60 14.58
CA ILE A 96 19.08 -8.78 16.01
C ILE A 96 18.27 -9.98 16.53
N GLY A 97 16.98 -10.06 16.19
CA GLY A 97 16.11 -11.16 16.64
C GLY A 97 16.61 -12.52 16.18
N ASN A 98 17.03 -12.64 14.91
CA ASN A 98 17.56 -13.88 14.36
C ASN A 98 18.91 -14.26 15.00
N LEU A 99 19.81 -13.29 15.19
CA LEU A 99 21.10 -13.51 15.82
C LEU A 99 20.93 -14.00 17.26
N LEU A 100 20.16 -13.28 18.07
CA LEU A 100 19.88 -13.64 19.47
C LEU A 100 19.24 -15.02 19.56
N SER A 101 18.29 -15.34 18.67
CA SER A 101 17.65 -16.66 18.61
C SER A 101 18.64 -17.78 18.26
N ALA A 102 19.64 -17.51 17.41
CA ALA A 102 20.69 -18.48 17.09
C ALA A 102 21.67 -18.66 18.26
N CYS A 103 22.07 -17.57 18.92
CA CYS A 103 22.96 -17.59 20.08
C CYS A 103 22.33 -18.31 21.28
N ALA A 104 21.03 -18.07 21.53
CA ALA A 104 20.26 -18.74 22.58
C ALA A 104 20.21 -20.26 22.36
N ARG A 105 19.97 -20.70 21.13
CA ARG A 105 19.99 -22.15 20.78
C ARG A 105 21.34 -22.80 21.00
N LYS A 106 22.43 -22.05 20.88
CA LYS A 106 23.80 -22.52 21.16
C LYS A 106 24.19 -22.42 22.64
N GLY A 107 23.32 -21.89 23.51
CA GLY A 107 23.61 -21.71 24.93
C GLY A 107 24.72 -20.69 25.21
N LEU A 108 24.92 -19.71 24.32
CA LEU A 108 25.97 -18.70 24.50
C LEU A 108 25.62 -17.76 25.67
N LYS A 109 26.64 -17.42 26.48
CA LYS A 109 26.48 -16.49 27.60
C LYS A 109 26.20 -15.08 27.08
N PHE A 110 25.31 -14.36 27.76
CA PHE A 110 24.92 -12.98 27.42
C PHE A 110 26.10 -12.07 27.09
N LYS A 111 27.12 -12.00 27.98
CA LYS A 111 28.30 -11.12 27.78
C LYS A 111 29.04 -11.41 26.48
N ARG A 112 29.10 -12.68 26.05
CA ARG A 112 29.74 -13.06 24.79
C ARG A 112 28.94 -12.58 23.59
N VAL A 113 27.62 -12.80 23.62
CA VAL A 113 26.71 -12.39 22.56
C VAL A 113 26.68 -10.87 22.41
N LEU A 114 26.65 -10.15 23.53
CA LEU A 114 26.70 -8.69 23.54
C LEU A 114 27.99 -8.16 22.91
N SER A 115 29.14 -8.72 23.28
CA SER A 115 30.44 -8.32 22.71
C SER A 115 30.53 -8.60 21.20
N GLU A 116 29.98 -9.71 20.72
CA GLU A 116 29.93 -10.02 19.28
C GLU A 116 28.99 -9.08 18.52
N LEU A 117 27.84 -8.74 19.12
CA LEU A 117 26.89 -7.80 18.53
C LEU A 117 27.46 -6.37 18.45
N GLN A 118 28.15 -5.93 19.51
CA GLN A 118 28.85 -4.64 19.58
C GLN A 118 30.05 -4.56 18.64
N GLY A 119 30.69 -5.69 18.32
CA GLY A 119 31.77 -5.75 17.33
C GLY A 119 31.30 -5.76 15.87
N SER A 120 29.99 -5.76 15.62
CA SER A 120 29.43 -5.78 14.27
C SER A 120 29.56 -4.42 13.58
N VAL A 121 29.83 -4.42 12.26
CA VAL A 121 29.95 -3.20 11.43
C VAL A 121 28.68 -2.33 11.48
N ILE A 122 27.54 -2.94 11.79
CA ILE A 122 26.24 -2.26 11.87
C ILE A 122 25.82 -1.89 13.30
N TRP A 123 26.71 -2.00 14.29
CA TRP A 123 26.38 -1.68 15.67
C TRP A 123 25.99 -0.21 15.86
N ASP A 124 26.75 0.72 15.27
CA ASP A 124 26.50 2.16 15.40
C ASP A 124 25.14 2.55 14.82
N ASP A 125 24.78 1.96 13.67
CA ASP A 125 23.47 2.08 13.05
C ASP A 125 22.33 1.64 14.00
N ILE A 126 22.52 0.49 14.65
CA ILE A 126 21.56 -0.06 15.62
C ILE A 126 21.44 0.87 16.83
N ALA A 127 22.57 1.29 17.40
CA ALA A 127 22.62 2.14 18.59
C ALA A 127 21.90 3.48 18.34
N LEU A 128 22.25 4.17 17.24
CA LEU A 128 21.63 5.44 16.85
C LEU A 128 20.12 5.32 16.66
N HIS A 129 19.63 4.18 16.17
CA HIS A 129 18.19 3.96 16.00
C HIS A 129 17.43 3.83 17.31
N TYR A 130 17.96 3.06 18.26
CA TYR A 130 17.31 2.88 19.56
C TYR A 130 17.46 4.12 20.44
N GLU A 131 18.57 4.86 20.35
CA GLU A 131 18.73 6.18 20.99
C GLU A 131 17.68 7.18 20.50
N LYS A 132 17.50 7.28 19.17
CA LYS A 132 16.50 8.20 18.58
C LYS A 132 15.06 7.86 19.00
N ASN A 133 14.78 6.60 19.30
CA ASN A 133 13.46 6.12 19.67
C ASN A 133 13.19 6.17 21.19
N ASN A 134 14.08 6.77 22.01
CA ASN A 134 13.95 6.84 23.49
C ASN A 134 13.57 5.49 24.13
N THR A 135 14.14 4.38 23.63
CA THR A 135 13.81 3.02 24.10
C THR A 135 14.75 2.53 25.21
N THR A 136 15.49 3.43 25.84
CA THR A 136 16.28 3.12 27.04
C THR A 136 15.34 2.79 28.20
N GLU A 137 15.55 1.64 28.84
CA GLU A 137 14.86 1.28 30.08
C GLU A 137 15.08 2.40 31.13
N ASN A 138 13.98 2.93 31.66
CA ASN A 138 13.97 3.71 32.90
C ASN A 138 14.03 2.77 34.11
#